data_AF-D3K7T2-F1
#
_entry.id   AF-D3K7T2-F1
#
_cell.length_a   1.000
_cell.length_b   1.000
_cell.length_c   1.000
_cell.angle_alpha   90.00
_cell.angle_beta   90.00
_cell.angle_gamma   90.00
#
_symmetry.space_group_name_H-M   'P 1'
#
loop_
_entity.id
_entity.type
_entity.pdbx_description
1 polymer ?
#
loop_
_entity_poly.entity_id
_entity_poly.type
_entity_poly.pdbx_seq_one_letter_code
_entity_poly.pdbx_strand_id
1 'polypeptide(L)'
;ANRALMGANMMRQAVPLIKSESPLVGTGMEYRSAADAGDVVKAEKAGVVQEVSADYITTTNDDGTYITYRLAKFSRSNQGTSVNQKVIVAEGDRIIEGQVLADGPATENGEMALGKNLLVAFMPWEGHNYEDAIILSQRLVQDDVLSSIHIEEHEVDARDTKLGPEEITRDIPNVSEEVLADLDE
;
A
#
# COMPACT_ATOMS: atom_id res chain seq x y z
N ALA A 1 4.92 26.92 -15.91
CA ALA A 1 4.98 26.83 -14.43
C ALA A 1 3.69 26.25 -13.84
N ASN A 2 2.51 26.83 -14.11
CA ASN A 2 1.26 26.44 -13.43
C ASN A 2 0.84 24.96 -13.58
N ARG A 3 1.00 24.33 -14.76
CA ARG A 3 0.70 22.89 -14.94
C ARG A 3 1.69 21.97 -14.23
N ALA A 4 2.96 22.38 -14.11
CA ALA A 4 3.95 21.62 -13.35
C ALA A 4 3.61 21.61 -11.85
N LEU A 5 3.07 22.72 -11.32
CA LEU A 5 2.57 22.79 -9.94
C LEU A 5 1.40 21.82 -9.72
N MET A 6 0.48 21.72 -10.68
CA MET A 6 -0.61 20.75 -10.62
C MET A 6 -0.05 19.31 -10.56
N GLY A 7 0.90 18.96 -11.43
CA GLY A 7 1.55 17.64 -11.40
C GLY A 7 2.22 17.33 -10.06
N ALA A 8 2.96 18.29 -9.49
CA ALA A 8 3.58 18.11 -8.18
C ALA A 8 2.56 17.89 -7.04
N ASN A 9 1.40 18.54 -7.11
CA ASN A 9 0.34 18.34 -6.12
C ASN A 9 -0.42 17.02 -6.34
N MET A 10 -0.65 16.64 -7.59
CA MET A 10 -1.31 15.38 -7.95
C MET A 10 -0.52 14.16 -7.45
N MET A 11 0.82 14.20 -7.49
CA MET A 11 1.66 13.11 -6.96
C MET A 11 1.38 12.83 -5.47
N ARG A 12 1.11 13.86 -4.66
CA ARG A 12 0.81 13.69 -3.23
C ARG A 12 -0.59 13.13 -2.96
N GLN A 13 -1.45 13.10 -3.98
CA GLN A 13 -2.81 12.58 -3.91
C GLN A 13 -2.92 11.16 -4.49
N ALA A 14 -1.81 10.61 -5.00
CA ALA A 14 -1.79 9.26 -5.53
C ALA A 14 -2.12 8.25 -4.42
N VAL A 15 -2.98 7.28 -4.76
CA VAL A 15 -3.35 6.20 -3.86
C VAL A 15 -2.46 4.97 -4.13
N PRO A 16 -1.97 4.27 -3.09
CA PRO A 16 -1.21 3.04 -3.28
C PRO A 16 -2.03 1.97 -4.01
N LEU A 17 -1.53 1.52 -5.15
CA LEU A 17 -2.14 0.45 -5.92
C LEU A 17 -1.74 -0.92 -5.35
N ILE A 18 -2.56 -1.94 -5.60
CA ILE A 18 -2.25 -3.33 -5.22
C ILE A 18 -0.95 -3.78 -5.92
N LYS A 19 -0.78 -3.37 -7.17
CA LYS A 19 0.41 -3.60 -7.99
C LYS A 19 0.95 -2.25 -8.44
N SER A 20 1.87 -1.67 -7.70
CA SER A 20 2.60 -0.49 -8.16
C SER A 20 3.58 -0.84 -9.28
N GLU A 21 3.98 0.15 -10.09
CA GLU A 21 5.02 0.01 -11.10
C GLU A 21 5.79 1.32 -11.23
N SER A 22 7.11 1.23 -11.21
CA SER A 22 8.01 2.37 -11.39
C SER A 22 7.87 2.94 -12.80
N PRO A 23 7.94 4.27 -12.97
CA PRO A 23 7.77 4.88 -14.27
C PRO A 23 8.91 4.47 -15.21
N LEU A 24 8.57 4.08 -16.45
CA LEU A 24 9.59 3.77 -17.48
C LEU A 24 10.51 4.97 -17.77
N VAL A 25 10.02 6.19 -17.56
CA VAL A 25 10.78 7.43 -17.69
C VAL A 25 10.78 8.14 -16.33
N GLY A 26 11.82 7.87 -15.54
CA GLY A 26 12.07 8.51 -14.26
C GLY A 26 13.00 9.72 -14.35
N THR A 27 13.13 10.44 -13.23
CA THR A 27 14.02 11.58 -13.04
C THR A 27 15.32 11.22 -12.29
N GLY A 28 15.37 10.04 -11.68
CA GLY A 28 16.45 9.57 -10.81
C GLY A 28 16.26 9.94 -9.33
N MET A 29 15.19 10.66 -8.98
CA MET A 29 14.85 11.00 -7.60
C MET A 29 14.02 9.92 -6.91
N GLU A 30 13.45 8.98 -7.66
CA GLU A 30 12.45 8.02 -7.20
C GLU A 30 12.97 7.13 -6.08
N TYR A 31 14.19 6.58 -6.23
CA TYR A 31 14.83 5.76 -5.20
C TYR A 31 15.08 6.55 -3.91
N ARG A 32 15.65 7.76 -4.01
CA ARG A 32 15.91 8.59 -2.82
C ARG A 32 14.62 9.00 -2.15
N SER A 33 13.61 9.40 -2.90
CA SER A 33 12.31 9.77 -2.36
C SER A 33 11.67 8.62 -1.58
N ALA A 34 11.68 7.39 -2.09
CA ALA A 34 11.15 6.23 -1.38
C ALA A 34 12.01 5.85 -0.16
N ALA A 35 13.33 5.78 -0.32
CA ALA A 35 14.25 5.40 0.74
C ALA A 35 14.25 6.40 1.91
N ASP A 36 14.12 7.70 1.63
CA ASP A 36 14.12 8.77 2.63
C ASP A 36 12.73 9.01 3.24
N ALA A 37 11.65 8.61 2.54
CA ALA A 37 10.28 8.66 3.08
C ALA A 37 10.10 7.74 4.30
N GLY A 38 10.80 6.60 4.32
CA GLY A 38 10.84 5.69 5.47
C GLY A 38 9.76 4.61 5.49
N ASP A 39 8.90 4.56 4.47
CA ASP A 39 7.87 3.52 4.34
C ASP A 39 8.43 2.16 3.85
N VAL A 40 9.63 2.18 3.25
CA VAL A 40 10.40 0.99 2.84
C VAL A 40 11.25 0.46 3.98
N VAL A 41 11.46 -0.85 4.02
CA VAL A 41 12.34 -1.47 5.03
C VAL A 41 13.76 -1.54 4.49
N LYS A 42 14.72 -1.01 5.24
CA LYS A 42 16.14 -0.97 4.86
C LYS A 42 16.99 -1.82 5.80
N ALA A 43 18.05 -2.41 5.26
CA ALA A 43 19.06 -3.10 6.03
C ALA A 43 19.85 -2.10 6.89
N GLU A 44 19.94 -2.36 8.18
CA GLU A 44 20.73 -1.54 9.11
C GLU A 44 22.23 -1.84 9.00
N LYS A 45 22.59 -3.04 8.57
CA LYS A 45 23.97 -3.51 8.44
C LYS A 45 24.11 -4.41 7.23
N ALA A 46 25.34 -4.53 6.73
CA ALA A 46 25.68 -5.50 5.71
C ALA A 46 25.67 -6.94 6.29
N GLY A 47 25.28 -7.90 5.47
CA GLY A 47 25.10 -9.28 5.90
C GLY A 47 24.54 -10.19 4.81
N VAL A 48 23.91 -11.28 5.23
CA VAL A 48 23.20 -12.24 4.38
C VAL A 48 21.79 -12.44 4.90
N VAL A 49 20.82 -12.51 3.99
CA VAL A 49 19.43 -12.84 4.33
C VAL A 49 19.37 -14.32 4.73
N GLN A 50 18.95 -14.59 5.96
CA GLN A 50 18.87 -15.94 6.50
C GLN A 50 17.49 -16.57 6.30
N GLU A 51 16.44 -15.79 6.46
CA GLU A 51 15.07 -16.28 6.36
C GLU A 51 14.18 -15.18 5.79
N VAL A 52 13.30 -15.57 4.87
CA VAL A 52 12.31 -14.68 4.26
C VAL A 52 10.92 -15.25 4.47
N SER A 53 10.05 -14.45 5.06
CA SER A 53 8.62 -14.69 5.18
C SER A 53 7.84 -13.47 4.67
N ALA A 54 6.55 -13.65 4.39
CA ALA A 54 5.69 -12.51 4.06
C ALA A 54 5.59 -11.51 5.23
N ASP A 55 5.78 -11.96 6.47
CA ASP A 55 5.58 -11.15 7.68
C ASP A 55 6.88 -10.60 8.28
N TYR A 56 8.02 -11.21 7.96
CA TYR A 56 9.31 -10.81 8.49
C TYR A 56 10.48 -11.24 7.59
N ILE A 57 11.61 -10.56 7.77
CA ILE A 57 12.90 -10.89 7.15
C ILE A 57 13.93 -10.99 8.27
N THR A 58 14.67 -12.09 8.33
CA THR A 58 15.78 -12.27 9.28
C THR A 58 17.10 -12.21 8.54
N THR A 59 18.02 -11.37 9.01
CA THR A 59 19.36 -11.21 8.42
C THR A 59 20.44 -11.61 9.43
N THR A 60 21.47 -12.28 8.93
CA THR A 60 22.72 -12.51 9.67
C THR A 60 23.75 -11.49 9.21
N ASN A 61 24.13 -10.58 10.10
CA ASN A 61 25.08 -9.52 9.79
C ASN A 61 26.52 -10.05 9.80
N ASP A 62 27.41 -9.34 9.10
CA ASP A 62 28.84 -9.71 9.02
C ASP A 62 29.55 -9.66 10.40
N ASP A 63 28.99 -8.97 11.38
CA ASP A 63 29.46 -8.92 12.77
C ASP A 63 28.96 -10.09 13.64
N GLY A 64 28.19 -11.02 13.06
CA GLY A 64 27.61 -12.18 13.74
C GLY A 64 26.32 -11.89 14.50
N THR A 65 25.79 -10.67 14.43
CA THR A 65 24.47 -10.33 15.01
C THR A 65 23.33 -10.76 14.08
N TYR A 66 22.16 -11.03 14.66
CA TYR A 66 20.93 -11.32 13.92
C TYR A 66 19.94 -10.18 14.12
N ILE A 67 19.32 -9.73 13.04
CA ILE A 67 18.26 -8.72 13.08
C ILE A 67 17.03 -9.28 12.35
N THR A 68 15.86 -9.09 12.96
CA THR A 68 14.58 -9.49 12.37
C THR A 68 13.74 -8.25 12.12
N TYR A 69 13.45 -8.00 10.85
CA TYR A 69 12.61 -6.91 10.37
C TYR A 69 11.18 -7.42 10.25
N ARG A 70 10.25 -6.87 11.04
CA ARG A 70 8.82 -7.19 10.91
C ARG A 70 8.17 -6.27 9.88
N LEU A 71 7.37 -6.84 9.00
CA LEU A 71 6.71 -6.11 7.93
C LEU A 71 5.30 -5.71 8.34
N ALA A 72 4.92 -4.49 7.98
CA ALA A 72 3.54 -4.03 8.09
C ALA A 72 2.70 -4.71 7.00
N LYS A 73 1.69 -5.48 7.39
CA LYS A 73 0.76 -6.15 6.47
C LYS A 73 -0.63 -5.56 6.64
N PHE A 74 -1.17 -5.00 5.56
CA PHE A 74 -2.53 -4.44 5.50
C PHE A 74 -2.88 -3.51 6.68
N SER A 75 -1.94 -2.66 7.10
CA SER A 75 -2.20 -1.68 8.15
C SER A 75 -2.91 -0.45 7.58
N ARG A 76 -3.80 0.13 8.38
CA ARG A 76 -4.54 1.32 8.02
C ARG A 76 -3.65 2.56 8.11
N SER A 77 -3.64 3.38 7.07
CA SER A 77 -3.07 4.73 7.12
C SER A 77 -4.09 5.73 7.67
N ASN A 78 -3.63 6.91 8.08
CA ASN A 78 -4.51 7.99 8.53
C ASN A 78 -5.54 8.43 7.48
N GLN A 79 -5.24 8.25 6.19
CA GLN A 79 -6.15 8.58 5.08
C GLN A 79 -7.00 7.39 4.62
N GLY A 80 -6.95 6.26 5.34
CA GLY A 80 -7.70 5.05 5.01
C GLY A 80 -7.11 4.25 3.84
N THR A 81 -5.89 4.55 3.39
CA THR A 81 -5.18 3.71 2.41
C THR A 81 -4.49 2.55 3.11
N SER A 82 -4.30 1.43 2.39
CA SER A 82 -3.57 0.28 2.90
C SER A 82 -2.05 0.50 2.85
N VAL A 83 -1.39 0.42 4.00
CA VAL A 83 0.06 0.28 4.13
C VAL A 83 0.38 -1.21 4.13
N ASN A 84 1.10 -1.66 3.10
CA ASN A 84 1.46 -3.06 2.95
C ASN A 84 2.89 -3.17 2.43
N GLN A 85 3.75 -3.79 3.23
CA GLN A 85 5.13 -4.05 2.89
C GLN A 85 5.30 -5.43 2.25
N LYS A 86 6.11 -5.48 1.19
CA LYS A 86 6.37 -6.69 0.40
C LYS A 86 7.86 -6.93 0.30
N VAL A 87 8.30 -8.13 0.68
CA VAL A 87 9.71 -8.51 0.56
C VAL A 87 10.15 -8.47 -0.90
N ILE A 88 11.34 -7.94 -1.16
CA ILE A 88 11.98 -7.94 -2.49
C ILE A 88 13.26 -8.78 -2.56
N VAL A 89 13.82 -9.16 -1.42
CA VAL A 89 15.03 -10.00 -1.32
C VAL A 89 14.69 -11.48 -1.18
N ALA A 90 15.62 -12.35 -1.59
CA ALA A 90 15.53 -13.79 -1.42
C ALA A 90 16.45 -14.30 -0.29
N GLU A 91 16.15 -15.50 0.20
CA GLU A 91 17.02 -16.20 1.15
C GLU A 91 18.41 -16.45 0.53
N GLY A 92 19.46 -16.15 1.26
CA GLY A 92 20.85 -16.27 0.80
C GLY A 92 21.41 -15.02 0.12
N ASP A 93 20.59 -13.99 -0.14
CA ASP A 93 21.07 -12.75 -0.74
C ASP A 93 22.05 -12.01 0.17
N ARG A 94 23.16 -11.55 -0.41
CA ARG A 94 24.11 -10.64 0.26
C ARG A 94 23.53 -9.23 0.24
N ILE A 95 23.45 -8.58 1.39
CA ILE A 95 22.91 -7.23 1.53
C ILE A 95 23.98 -6.26 2.02
N ILE A 96 23.84 -4.99 1.63
CA ILE A 96 24.66 -3.87 2.12
C ILE A 96 23.85 -2.96 3.04
N GLU A 97 24.54 -2.20 3.88
CA GLU A 97 23.91 -1.18 4.72
C GLU A 97 23.11 -0.18 3.88
N GLY A 98 21.87 0.08 4.28
CA GLY A 98 20.94 0.98 3.61
C GLY A 98 20.20 0.38 2.39
N GLN A 99 20.48 -0.86 2.01
CA GLN A 99 19.76 -1.55 0.93
C GLN A 99 18.30 -1.80 1.32
N VAL A 100 17.37 -1.59 0.38
CA VAL A 100 15.95 -1.90 0.58
C VAL A 100 15.76 -3.42 0.61
N LEU A 101 15.13 -3.91 1.67
CA LEU A 101 14.80 -5.32 1.91
C LEU A 101 13.34 -5.63 1.56
N ALA A 102 12.45 -4.68 1.81
CA ALA A 102 11.05 -4.78 1.48
C ALA A 102 10.53 -3.43 0.95
N ASP A 103 9.76 -3.51 -0.13
CA ASP A 103 8.98 -2.40 -0.67
C ASP A 103 7.88 -2.02 0.31
N GLY A 104 7.58 -0.73 0.36
CA GLY A 104 6.44 -0.15 1.05
C GLY A 104 5.24 0.08 0.12
N PRO A 105 4.19 0.76 0.62
CA PRO A 105 3.10 1.23 -0.22
C PRO A 105 3.62 2.14 -1.33
N ALA A 106 3.10 1.97 -2.54
CA ALA A 106 3.48 2.77 -3.71
C ALA A 106 4.98 2.77 -4.05
N THR A 107 5.65 1.61 -3.89
CA THR A 107 7.04 1.41 -4.30
C THR A 107 7.21 0.12 -5.10
N GLU A 108 8.22 0.09 -5.98
CA GLU A 108 8.67 -1.10 -6.72
C GLU A 108 10.20 -1.13 -6.73
N ASN A 109 10.79 -2.18 -6.17
CA ASN A 109 12.24 -2.39 -6.06
C ASN A 109 12.98 -1.21 -5.42
N GLY A 110 12.39 -0.61 -4.38
CA GLY A 110 12.93 0.54 -3.66
C GLY A 110 12.73 1.88 -4.34
N GLU A 111 12.11 1.94 -5.52
CA GLU A 111 11.76 3.17 -6.21
C GLU A 111 10.30 3.57 -5.95
N MET A 112 10.04 4.87 -5.93
CA MET A 112 8.69 5.42 -5.83
C MET A 112 7.86 5.10 -7.08
N ALA A 113 6.73 4.43 -6.88
CA ALA A 113 5.86 3.87 -7.90
C ALA A 113 4.38 4.22 -7.60
N LEU A 114 4.01 5.48 -7.90
CA LEU A 114 2.70 6.07 -7.59
C LEU A 114 1.57 5.66 -8.56
N GLY A 115 1.84 4.82 -9.56
CA GLY A 115 0.88 4.49 -10.60
C GLY A 115 1.31 3.30 -11.45
N LYS A 116 0.91 3.32 -12.73
CA LYS A 116 1.19 2.29 -13.73
C LYS A 116 1.61 2.89 -15.06
N ASN A 117 2.48 2.18 -15.79
CA ASN A 117 2.80 2.52 -17.17
C ASN A 117 1.66 2.03 -18.09
N LEU A 118 1.00 2.94 -18.78
CA LEU A 118 -0.12 2.63 -19.67
C LEU A 118 0.25 2.89 -21.13
N LEU A 119 -0.23 2.03 -22.04
CA LEU A 119 -0.19 2.31 -23.46
C LEU A 119 -1.28 3.34 -23.80
N VAL A 120 -0.87 4.50 -24.31
CA VAL A 120 -1.76 5.63 -24.59
C VAL A 120 -1.80 5.91 -26.08
N ALA A 121 -3.00 6.18 -26.60
CA ALA A 121 -3.23 6.70 -27.94
C ALA A 121 -3.77 8.14 -27.87
N PHE A 122 -3.11 9.06 -28.55
CA PHE A 122 -3.52 10.47 -28.62
C PHE A 122 -4.38 10.69 -29.87
N MET A 123 -5.70 10.51 -29.72
CA MET A 123 -6.68 10.78 -30.79
C MET A 123 -8.04 11.15 -30.20
N PRO A 124 -8.83 12.00 -30.87
CA PRO A 124 -10.24 12.17 -30.52
C PRO A 124 -10.98 10.85 -30.77
N TRP A 125 -11.88 10.47 -29.86
CA TRP A 125 -12.68 9.26 -30.01
C TRP A 125 -14.15 9.52 -29.68
N GLU A 126 -14.95 9.68 -30.73
CA GLU A 126 -16.42 9.77 -30.70
C GLU A 126 -17.01 10.75 -29.68
N GLY A 127 -16.24 11.78 -29.29
CA GLY A 127 -16.65 12.77 -28.28
C GLY A 127 -16.57 12.28 -26.83
N HIS A 128 -16.19 11.01 -26.59
CA HIS A 128 -16.06 10.45 -25.24
C HIS A 128 -14.84 11.01 -24.48
N ASN A 129 -13.84 11.54 -25.19
CA ASN A 129 -12.71 12.26 -24.63
C ASN A 129 -12.79 13.77 -24.90
N TYR A 130 -14.01 14.31 -24.92
CA TYR A 130 -14.21 15.75 -25.04
C TYR A 130 -13.64 16.49 -23.82
N GLU A 131 -12.97 17.62 -24.06
CA GLU A 131 -12.21 18.40 -23.06
C GLU A 131 -11.18 17.55 -22.30
N ASP A 132 -11.38 17.34 -21.00
CA ASP A 132 -10.44 16.66 -20.10
C ASP A 132 -10.88 15.21 -19.77
N ALA A 133 -11.91 14.70 -20.45
CA ALA A 133 -12.38 13.34 -20.24
C ALA A 133 -11.36 12.30 -20.74
N ILE A 134 -11.16 11.23 -19.97
CA ILE A 134 -10.23 10.13 -20.28
C ILE A 134 -11.04 8.86 -20.54
N ILE A 135 -10.70 8.18 -21.63
CA ILE A 135 -11.28 6.88 -21.96
C ILE A 135 -10.31 5.80 -21.54
N LEU A 136 -10.81 4.80 -20.81
CA LEU A 136 -10.03 3.67 -20.34
C LEU A 136 -10.48 2.39 -21.05
N SER A 137 -9.50 1.52 -21.34
CA SER A 137 -9.81 0.17 -21.79
C SER A 137 -10.38 -0.64 -20.63
N GLN A 138 -11.44 -1.41 -20.90
CA GLN A 138 -12.01 -2.36 -19.93
C GLN A 138 -10.98 -3.34 -19.37
N ARG A 139 -9.93 -3.64 -20.14
CA ARG A 139 -8.81 -4.48 -19.71
C ARG A 139 -8.18 -4.00 -18.40
N LEU A 140 -8.11 -2.68 -18.18
CA LEU A 140 -7.50 -2.12 -16.96
C LEU A 140 -8.25 -2.53 -15.69
N VAL A 141 -9.56 -2.76 -15.80
CA VAL A 141 -10.40 -3.27 -14.72
C VAL A 141 -10.26 -4.78 -14.60
N GLN A 142 -10.26 -5.51 -15.72
CA GLN A 142 -10.15 -6.98 -15.72
C GLN A 142 -8.83 -7.49 -15.14
N ASP A 143 -7.73 -6.77 -15.37
CA ASP A 143 -6.40 -7.16 -14.94
C ASP A 143 -5.98 -6.54 -13.58
N ASP A 144 -6.90 -5.84 -12.90
CA ASP A 144 -6.65 -5.11 -11.65
C ASP A 144 -5.45 -4.15 -11.72
N VAL A 145 -5.33 -3.41 -12.83
CA VAL A 145 -4.16 -2.55 -13.10
C VAL A 145 -4.16 -1.32 -12.21
N LEU A 146 -5.33 -0.70 -12.02
CA LEU A 146 -5.51 0.54 -11.25
C LEU A 146 -6.28 0.33 -9.94
N SER A 147 -6.33 -0.91 -9.45
CA SER A 147 -7.05 -1.28 -8.22
C SER A 147 -6.25 -0.91 -6.97
N SER A 148 -6.93 -0.34 -5.96
CA SER A 148 -6.38 0.02 -4.65
C SER A 148 -7.21 -0.57 -3.51
N ILE A 149 -6.63 -0.66 -2.31
CA ILE A 149 -7.30 -1.15 -1.09
C ILE A 149 -7.49 0.02 -0.13
N HIS A 150 -8.72 0.15 0.37
CA HIS A 150 -9.11 1.13 1.37
C HIS A 150 -9.61 0.43 2.64
N ILE A 151 -9.21 0.94 3.80
CA ILE A 151 -9.52 0.38 5.11
C ILE A 151 -10.23 1.45 5.92
N GLU A 152 -11.51 1.19 6.23
CA GLU A 152 -12.33 2.01 7.11
C GLU A 152 -12.35 1.40 8.51
N GLU A 153 -12.30 2.26 9.53
CA GLU A 153 -12.33 1.87 10.94
C GLU A 153 -13.65 2.35 11.52
N HIS A 154 -14.47 1.40 11.95
CA HIS A 154 -15.75 1.66 12.60
C HIS A 154 -15.60 1.31 14.08
N GLU A 155 -15.68 2.33 14.93
CA GLU A 155 -15.55 2.19 16.38
C GLU A 155 -16.92 2.43 17.04
N VAL A 156 -17.26 1.57 17.99
CA VAL A 156 -18.47 1.67 18.80
C VAL A 156 -18.12 1.35 20.25
N ASP A 157 -18.60 2.18 21.18
CA ASP A 157 -18.44 2.00 22.61
C ASP A 157 -19.78 1.68 23.25
N ALA A 158 -19.80 0.74 24.21
CA ALA A 158 -20.90 0.63 25.16
C ALA A 158 -20.63 1.50 26.39
N ARG A 159 -21.62 2.30 26.80
CA ARG A 159 -21.47 3.24 27.92
C ARG A 159 -22.52 3.03 29.00
N ASP A 160 -22.15 3.41 30.22
CA ASP A 160 -23.08 3.47 31.33
C ASP A 160 -24.00 4.69 31.19
N THR A 161 -25.29 4.44 31.00
CA THR A 161 -26.31 5.48 30.99
C THR A 161 -27.05 5.52 32.33
N LYS A 162 -27.82 6.59 32.55
CA LYS A 162 -28.68 6.69 33.74
C LYS A 162 -29.79 5.64 33.78
N LEU A 163 -30.13 5.04 32.63
CA LEU A 163 -31.19 4.04 32.50
C LEU A 163 -30.65 2.60 32.58
N GLY A 164 -29.32 2.46 32.66
CA GLY A 164 -28.63 1.17 32.70
C GLY A 164 -27.38 1.18 31.81
N PRO A 165 -26.50 0.19 31.99
CA PRO A 165 -25.39 -0.06 31.07
C PRO A 165 -25.91 -0.42 29.68
N GLU A 166 -25.27 0.10 28.63
CA GLU A 166 -25.38 -0.47 27.28
C GLU A 166 -24.62 -1.80 27.22
N GLU A 167 -25.12 -2.74 26.43
CA GLU A 167 -24.53 -4.07 26.26
C GLU A 167 -24.28 -4.34 24.78
N ILE A 168 -23.06 -4.78 24.43
CA ILE A 168 -22.76 -5.31 23.11
C ILE A 168 -23.18 -6.77 23.13
N THR A 169 -24.29 -7.08 22.45
CA THR A 169 -24.89 -8.41 22.43
C THR A 169 -25.42 -8.74 21.04
N ARG A 170 -25.39 -10.03 20.69
CA ARG A 170 -26.06 -10.58 19.52
C ARG A 170 -27.59 -10.53 19.63
N ASP A 171 -28.14 -10.42 20.85
CA ASP A 171 -29.59 -10.40 21.09
C ASP A 171 -30.20 -9.02 20.76
N ILE A 172 -30.41 -8.78 19.46
CA ILE A 172 -30.94 -7.52 18.96
C ILE A 172 -32.47 -7.64 18.77
N PRO A 173 -33.29 -6.84 19.48
CA PRO A 173 -34.74 -6.94 19.41
C PRO A 173 -35.27 -6.56 18.02
N ASN A 174 -36.23 -7.34 17.53
CA ASN A 174 -36.90 -7.16 16.22
C ASN A 174 -36.00 -7.36 14.99
N VAL A 175 -34.86 -8.07 15.11
CA VAL A 175 -33.98 -8.41 13.98
C VAL A 175 -34.12 -9.91 13.66
N SER A 176 -34.10 -10.26 12.36
CA SER A 176 -34.17 -11.66 11.91
C SER A 176 -32.81 -12.35 11.99
N GLU A 177 -32.79 -13.67 12.17
CA GLU A 177 -31.54 -14.47 12.21
C GLU A 177 -30.70 -14.35 10.94
N GLU A 178 -31.32 -14.11 9.77
CA GLU A 178 -30.62 -13.91 8.50
C GLU A 178 -29.68 -12.69 8.54
N VAL A 179 -30.09 -11.62 9.23
CA VAL A 179 -29.26 -10.41 9.38
C VAL A 179 -28.17 -10.62 10.44
N LEU A 180 -28.37 -11.53 11.37
CA LEU A 180 -27.40 -11.89 12.41
C LEU A 180 -26.42 -12.99 11.97
N ALA A 181 -26.46 -13.41 10.70
CA ALA A 181 -25.64 -14.52 10.20
C ALA A 181 -24.13 -14.21 10.26
N ASP A 182 -23.76 -12.94 10.07
CA ASP A 182 -22.37 -12.48 10.07
C ASP A 182 -21.88 -11.98 11.45
N LEU A 183 -22.72 -12.05 12.49
CA LEU A 183 -22.36 -11.70 13.87
C LEU A 183 -21.84 -12.94 14.61
N ASP A 184 -20.77 -12.78 15.39
CA ASP A 184 -20.26 -13.79 16.31
C ASP A 184 -21.12 -13.89 17.58
N GLU A 185 -20.67 -14.67 18.57
CA GLU A 185 -21.37 -14.84 19.86
C GLU A 185 -21.29 -13.58 20.73
#